data_AF-A0A6I4M7D7-F1
#
_entry.id   AF-A0A6I4M7D7-F1
#
_cell.length_a   1.000
_cell.length_b   1.000
_cell.length_c   1.000
_cell.angle_alpha   90.00
_cell.angle_beta   90.00
_cell.angle_gamma   90.00
#
_symmetry.space_group_name_H-M   'P 1'
#
loop_
_entity.id
_entity.type
_entity.pdbx_description
1 polymer ?
#
loop_
_entity_poly.entity_id
_entity_poly.type
_entity_poly.pdbx_seq_one_letter_code
_entity_poly.pdbx_strand_id
1 'polypeptide(L)'
;MECLVDLGWSGTSTTEVARRAGVSRGAQQHHYPTKMILVAAALEHLLEAQRLAYETAFAVLPKERRNVTGALDLLWEVFRGRPAKALMELAVAARTDEELRPLCVDLNERILQTIAETFEKLFPANTLPPDFTDTLLRGLFAMFVGLSIQNALDDDSGGHQAAVLRQVKEIARLIVPEPGGPAPAARGDDGDGTAPPQQASAASAADAP
;
A
#
# COMPACT_ATOMS: atom_id res chain seq x y z
N MET A 1 0.94 -8.87 -19.24
CA MET A 1 1.99 -8.34 -18.33
C MET A 1 3.40 -8.57 -18.84
N GLU A 2 3.76 -9.77 -19.32
CA GLU A 2 5.12 -10.05 -19.82
C GLU A 2 5.58 -9.11 -20.93
N CYS A 3 4.73 -8.79 -21.92
CA CYS A 3 5.08 -7.80 -22.94
C CYS A 3 5.45 -6.43 -22.35
N LEU A 4 4.76 -5.97 -21.29
CA LEU A 4 5.10 -4.70 -20.62
C LEU A 4 6.46 -4.79 -19.93
N VAL A 5 6.77 -5.93 -19.30
CA VAL A 5 8.08 -6.14 -18.65
C VAL A 5 9.21 -6.20 -19.68
N ASP A 6 9.01 -6.92 -20.79
CA ASP A 6 10.08 -7.23 -21.73
C ASP A 6 10.25 -6.17 -22.83
N LEU A 7 9.15 -5.50 -23.21
CA LEU A 7 9.09 -4.57 -24.36
C LEU A 7 8.75 -3.13 -23.95
N GLY A 8 8.43 -2.90 -22.69
CA GLY A 8 7.95 -1.61 -22.20
C GLY A 8 6.55 -1.23 -22.70
N TRP A 9 6.09 -0.03 -22.35
CA TRP A 9 4.81 0.51 -22.83
C TRP A 9 4.84 0.63 -24.36
N SER A 10 5.80 1.38 -24.93
CA SER A 10 5.83 1.67 -26.36
C SER A 10 5.98 0.42 -27.25
N GLY A 11 6.72 -0.59 -26.80
CA GLY A 11 6.89 -1.85 -27.53
C GLY A 11 5.73 -2.83 -27.39
N THR A 12 4.81 -2.60 -26.44
CA THR A 12 3.63 -3.45 -26.27
C THR A 12 2.53 -3.09 -27.25
N SER A 13 2.03 -4.08 -28.00
CA SER A 13 0.85 -3.97 -28.87
C SER A 13 -0.13 -5.11 -28.64
N THR A 14 -1.40 -4.91 -28.99
CA THR A 14 -2.43 -5.96 -28.90
C THR A 14 -2.09 -7.18 -29.77
N THR A 15 -1.46 -6.96 -30.93
CA THR A 15 -1.02 -8.02 -31.84
C THR A 15 0.12 -8.84 -31.23
N GLU A 16 1.10 -8.18 -30.62
CA GLU A 16 2.21 -8.87 -29.95
C GLU A 16 1.72 -9.67 -28.74
N VAL A 17 0.79 -9.12 -27.96
CA VAL A 17 0.14 -9.86 -26.86
C VAL A 17 -0.61 -11.07 -27.39
N ALA A 18 -1.41 -10.92 -28.46
CA ALA A 18 -2.15 -12.04 -29.06
C ALA A 18 -1.21 -13.16 -29.54
N ARG A 19 -0.12 -12.76 -30.21
CA ARG A 19 0.92 -13.68 -30.70
C ARG A 19 1.55 -14.48 -29.56
N ARG A 20 1.94 -13.82 -28.46
CA ARG A 20 2.54 -14.50 -27.29
C ARG A 20 1.52 -15.38 -26.55
N ALA A 21 0.27 -14.94 -26.45
CA ALA A 21 -0.80 -15.68 -25.79
C ALA A 21 -1.36 -16.85 -26.63
N GLY A 22 -0.94 -16.99 -27.89
CA GLY A 22 -1.43 -18.04 -28.79
C GLY A 22 -2.90 -17.90 -29.18
N VAL A 23 -3.46 -16.69 -29.09
CA VAL A 23 -4.87 -16.41 -29.43
C VAL A 23 -5.00 -15.81 -30.83
N SER A 24 -6.13 -16.04 -31.48
CA SER A 24 -6.38 -15.50 -32.82
C SER A 24 -6.56 -13.98 -32.78
N ARG A 25 -6.20 -13.31 -33.89
CA ARG A 25 -6.43 -11.87 -34.04
C ARG A 25 -7.92 -11.52 -33.94
N GLY A 26 -8.80 -12.36 -34.49
CA GLY A 26 -10.25 -12.16 -34.41
C GLY A 26 -10.77 -12.18 -32.97
N ALA A 27 -10.31 -13.13 -32.15
CA ALA A 27 -10.69 -13.21 -30.73
C ALA A 27 -10.15 -12.02 -29.93
N GLN A 28 -8.88 -11.64 -30.14
CA GLN A 28 -8.31 -10.46 -29.48
C GLN A 28 -9.07 -9.18 -29.84
N GLN A 29 -9.42 -9.00 -31.12
CA GLN A 29 -10.08 -7.78 -31.58
C GLN A 29 -11.54 -7.70 -31.12
N HIS A 30 -12.20 -8.84 -30.94
CA HIS A 30 -13.54 -8.92 -30.37
C HIS A 30 -13.56 -8.55 -28.87
N HIS A 31 -12.63 -9.08 -28.07
CA HIS A 31 -12.61 -8.84 -26.63
C HIS A 31 -11.88 -7.55 -26.22
N TYR A 32 -10.82 -7.19 -26.94
CA TYR A 32 -9.89 -6.13 -26.56
C TYR A 32 -9.51 -5.28 -27.78
N PRO A 33 -10.42 -4.46 -28.33
CA PRO A 33 -10.20 -3.77 -29.59
C PRO A 33 -9.04 -2.76 -29.55
N THR A 34 -8.68 -2.26 -28.36
CA THR A 34 -7.56 -1.33 -28.16
C THR A 34 -6.54 -1.84 -27.15
N LYS A 35 -5.31 -1.34 -27.25
CA LYS A 35 -4.25 -1.59 -26.25
C LYS A 35 -4.66 -1.13 -24.86
N MET A 36 -5.33 0.01 -24.75
CA MET A 36 -5.82 0.54 -23.49
C MET A 36 -6.81 -0.41 -22.81
N ILE A 37 -7.81 -0.91 -23.53
CA ILE A 37 -8.80 -1.87 -22.99
C ILE A 37 -8.11 -3.17 -22.58
N LEU A 38 -7.18 -3.67 -23.42
CA LEU A 38 -6.40 -4.87 -23.10
C LEU A 38 -5.59 -4.72 -21.82
N VAL A 39 -4.88 -3.60 -21.67
CA VAL A 39 -4.01 -3.36 -20.52
C VAL A 39 -4.82 -3.09 -19.27
N ALA A 40 -5.92 -2.33 -19.35
CA ALA A 40 -6.83 -2.13 -18.23
C ALA A 40 -7.35 -3.46 -17.67
N ALA A 41 -7.87 -4.35 -18.54
CA ALA A 41 -8.34 -5.67 -18.11
C ALA A 41 -7.22 -6.55 -17.52
N ALA A 42 -6.02 -6.48 -18.11
CA ALA A 42 -4.86 -7.22 -17.59
C ALA A 42 -4.43 -6.73 -16.21
N LEU A 43 -4.53 -5.42 -15.94
CA LEU A 43 -4.20 -4.81 -14.66
C LEU A 43 -5.23 -5.16 -13.58
N GLU A 44 -6.52 -5.15 -13.91
CA GLU A 44 -7.59 -5.59 -13.00
C GLU A 44 -7.36 -7.05 -12.57
N HIS A 45 -7.10 -7.93 -13.54
CA HIS A 45 -6.78 -9.33 -13.25
C HIS A 45 -5.50 -9.47 -12.43
N LEU A 46 -4.47 -8.69 -12.73
CA LEU A 46 -3.21 -8.72 -11.99
C LEU A 46 -3.39 -8.30 -10.54
N LEU A 47 -4.12 -7.22 -10.27
CA LEU A 47 -4.36 -6.72 -8.93
C LEU A 47 -5.04 -7.77 -8.06
N GLU A 48 -6.10 -8.38 -8.59
CA GLU A 48 -6.84 -9.44 -7.89
C GLU A 48 -5.97 -10.68 -7.66
N ALA A 49 -5.18 -11.08 -8.66
CA ALA A 49 -4.25 -12.21 -8.52
C ALA A 49 -3.17 -11.93 -7.47
N GLN A 50 -2.61 -10.71 -7.41
CA GLN A 50 -1.62 -10.31 -6.40
C GLN A 50 -2.24 -10.30 -4.99
N ARG A 51 -3.44 -9.75 -4.85
CA ARG A 51 -4.19 -9.75 -3.58
C ARG A 51 -4.38 -11.18 -3.07
N LEU A 52 -4.91 -12.07 -3.90
CA LEU A 52 -5.15 -13.47 -3.52
C LEU A 52 -3.85 -14.21 -3.18
N ALA A 53 -2.80 -14.01 -3.98
CA ALA A 53 -1.48 -14.61 -3.74
C ALA A 53 -0.89 -14.15 -2.41
N TYR A 54 -0.98 -12.85 -2.11
CA TYR A 54 -0.49 -12.27 -0.86
C TYR A 54 -1.26 -12.79 0.35
N GLU A 55 -2.60 -12.78 0.31
CA GLU A 55 -3.44 -13.32 1.39
C GLU A 55 -3.18 -14.81 1.64
N THR A 56 -3.04 -15.59 0.56
CA THR A 56 -2.74 -17.03 0.65
C THR A 56 -1.37 -17.25 1.27
N ALA A 57 -0.34 -16.52 0.82
CA ALA A 57 1.01 -16.61 1.37
C ALA A 57 1.03 -16.24 2.86
N PHE A 58 0.30 -15.21 3.27
CA PHE A 58 0.19 -14.82 4.67
C PHE A 58 -0.51 -15.89 5.52
N ALA A 59 -1.60 -16.47 5.01
CA ALA A 59 -2.37 -17.50 5.72
C ALA A 59 -1.58 -18.78 6.00
N VAL A 60 -0.58 -19.11 5.16
CA VAL A 60 0.28 -20.29 5.34
C VAL A 60 1.58 -20.00 6.10
N LEU A 61 1.84 -18.75 6.49
CA LEU A 61 2.99 -18.44 7.34
C LEU A 61 2.90 -19.20 8.68
N PRO A 62 4.06 -19.61 9.25
CA PRO A 62 4.15 -20.05 10.64
C PRO A 62 3.48 -19.05 11.57
N LYS A 63 2.84 -19.53 12.65
CA LYS A 63 2.03 -18.70 13.53
C LYS A 63 2.81 -17.52 14.10
N GLU A 64 4.08 -17.72 14.41
CA GLU A 64 5.01 -16.74 14.98
C GLU A 64 5.42 -15.66 13.97
N ARG A 65 5.25 -15.93 12.66
CA ARG A 65 5.51 -15.00 11.57
C ARG A 65 4.24 -14.40 10.97
N ARG A 66 3.06 -14.86 11.37
CA ARG A 66 1.76 -14.33 10.90
C ARG A 66 1.39 -13.04 11.63
N ASN A 67 2.27 -12.04 11.53
CA ASN A 67 2.16 -10.72 12.12
C ASN A 67 2.58 -9.64 11.11
N VAL A 68 2.59 -8.38 11.54
CA VAL A 68 2.91 -7.23 10.67
C VAL A 68 4.28 -7.36 10.01
N THR A 69 5.25 -7.99 10.66
CA THR A 69 6.59 -8.15 10.09
C THR A 69 6.66 -9.21 9.00
N GLY A 70 5.93 -10.32 9.14
CA GLY A 70 5.78 -11.30 8.07
C GLY A 70 4.95 -10.77 6.89
N ALA A 71 3.94 -9.93 7.16
CA ALA A 71 3.22 -9.21 6.12
C ALA A 71 4.16 -8.29 5.32
N LEU A 72 4.99 -7.50 5.98
CA LEU A 72 5.99 -6.63 5.32
C LEU A 72 7.04 -7.43 4.53
N ASP A 73 7.44 -8.61 5.01
CA ASP A 73 8.30 -9.53 4.24
C ASP A 73 7.65 -9.96 2.92
N LEU A 74 6.41 -10.44 2.99
CA LEU A 74 5.66 -10.85 1.80
C LEU A 74 5.44 -9.69 0.84
N LEU A 75 5.16 -8.49 1.38
CA LEU A 75 4.99 -7.30 0.57
C LEU A 75 6.28 -6.96 -0.18
N TRP A 76 7.44 -7.10 0.47
CA TRP A 76 8.73 -6.91 -0.21
C TRP A 76 8.93 -7.88 -1.39
N GLU A 77 8.54 -9.15 -1.25
CA GLU A 77 8.61 -10.11 -2.36
C GLU A 77 7.75 -9.69 -3.56
N VAL A 78 6.57 -9.12 -3.31
CA VAL A 78 5.70 -8.58 -4.38
C VAL A 78 6.43 -7.46 -5.14
N PHE A 79 7.08 -6.54 -4.43
CA PHE A 79 7.80 -5.40 -5.03
C PHE A 79 9.10 -5.75 -5.73
N ARG A 80 9.71 -6.91 -5.42
CA ARG A 80 10.85 -7.46 -6.18
C ARG A 80 10.41 -8.24 -7.42
N GLY A 81 9.14 -8.62 -7.49
CA GLY A 81 8.56 -9.42 -8.58
C GLY A 81 8.40 -8.68 -9.91
N ARG A 82 8.20 -9.46 -10.98
CA ARG A 82 7.87 -8.94 -12.33
C ARG A 82 6.62 -8.04 -12.39
N PRO A 83 5.53 -8.31 -11.65
CA PRO A 83 4.34 -7.44 -11.62
C PRO A 83 4.66 -5.99 -11.26
N ALA A 84 5.43 -5.76 -10.20
CA ALA A 84 5.80 -4.42 -9.76
C ALA A 84 6.62 -3.67 -10.83
N LYS A 85 7.53 -4.36 -11.52
CA LYS A 85 8.30 -3.79 -12.65
C LYS A 85 7.39 -3.32 -13.78
N ALA A 86 6.37 -4.10 -14.13
CA ALA A 86 5.42 -3.70 -15.18
C ALA A 86 4.57 -2.49 -14.77
N LEU A 87 4.18 -2.40 -13.49
CA LEU A 87 3.47 -1.23 -12.96
C LEU A 87 4.35 0.02 -12.99
N MET A 88 5.63 -0.11 -12.65
CA MET A 88 6.61 0.97 -12.71
C MET A 88 6.77 1.50 -14.14
N GLU A 89 6.90 0.60 -15.12
CA GLU A 89 6.99 0.95 -16.54
C GLU A 89 5.77 1.79 -16.98
N LEU A 90 4.56 1.38 -16.60
CA LEU A 90 3.34 2.13 -16.89
C LEU A 90 3.32 3.50 -16.20
N ALA A 91 3.72 3.57 -14.93
CA ALA A 91 3.78 4.83 -14.18
C ALA A 91 4.76 5.83 -14.81
N VAL A 92 5.93 5.35 -15.27
CA VAL A 92 6.92 6.17 -15.97
C VAL A 92 6.39 6.64 -17.32
N ALA A 93 5.76 5.74 -18.10
CA ALA A 93 5.18 6.06 -19.40
C ALA A 93 4.04 7.11 -19.29
N ALA A 94 3.17 6.98 -18.29
CA ALA A 94 2.04 7.87 -18.04
C ALA A 94 2.44 9.34 -17.82
N ARG A 95 3.70 9.60 -17.43
CA ARG A 95 4.21 10.97 -17.26
C ARG A 95 4.19 11.77 -18.56
N THR A 96 4.30 11.11 -19.71
CA THR A 96 4.35 11.74 -21.05
C THR A 96 3.25 11.28 -22.00
N ASP A 97 2.33 10.44 -21.53
CA ASP A 97 1.22 9.90 -22.32
C ASP A 97 -0.11 10.30 -21.66
N GLU A 98 -0.79 11.28 -22.26
CA GLU A 98 -2.04 11.84 -21.74
C GLU A 98 -3.22 10.86 -21.80
N GLU A 99 -3.19 9.89 -22.73
CA GLU A 99 -4.22 8.85 -22.86
C GLU A 99 -4.03 7.76 -21.79
N LEU A 100 -2.77 7.42 -21.47
CA LEU A 100 -2.44 6.44 -20.43
C LEU A 100 -2.64 6.98 -19.01
N ARG A 101 -2.38 8.27 -18.78
CA ARG A 101 -2.38 8.88 -17.44
C ARG A 101 -3.64 8.58 -16.61
N PRO A 102 -4.88 8.74 -17.13
CA PRO A 102 -6.09 8.42 -16.38
C PRO A 102 -6.15 6.97 -15.90
N LEU A 103 -5.73 6.02 -16.73
CA LEU A 103 -5.69 4.60 -16.37
C LEU A 103 -4.71 4.34 -15.22
N CYS A 104 -3.54 4.96 -15.23
CA CYS A 104 -2.55 4.81 -14.16
C CYS A 104 -2.98 5.46 -12.84
N VAL A 105 -3.69 6.60 -12.90
CA VAL A 105 -4.27 7.23 -11.70
C VAL A 105 -5.33 6.33 -11.07
N ASP A 106 -6.29 5.84 -11.86
CA ASP A 106 -7.33 4.91 -11.38
C ASP A 106 -6.72 3.64 -10.78
N LEU A 107 -5.72 3.06 -11.46
CA LEU A 107 -5.02 1.88 -10.97
C LEU A 107 -4.32 2.13 -9.63
N ASN A 108 -3.66 3.28 -9.45
CA ASN A 108 -2.97 3.60 -8.21
C ASN A 108 -3.95 3.66 -7.03
N GLU A 109 -5.10 4.31 -7.23
CA GLU A 109 -6.14 4.38 -6.18
C GLU A 109 -6.72 3.00 -5.87
N ARG A 110 -6.98 2.16 -6.89
CA ARG A 110 -7.43 0.78 -6.67
C ARG A 110 -6.41 -0.08 -5.92
N ILE A 111 -5.11 0.10 -6.20
CA ILE A 111 -4.04 -0.60 -5.46
C ILE A 111 -4.06 -0.19 -3.99
N LEU A 112 -4.13 1.12 -3.69
CA LEU A 112 -4.18 1.62 -2.32
C LEU A 112 -5.41 1.13 -1.57
N GLN A 113 -6.58 1.16 -2.21
CA GLN A 113 -7.82 0.61 -1.66
C GLN A 113 -7.67 -0.88 -1.33
N THR A 114 -7.09 -1.66 -2.25
CA THR A 114 -6.85 -3.10 -2.04
C THR A 114 -5.89 -3.35 -0.88
N ILE A 115 -4.85 -2.51 -0.73
CA ILE A 115 -3.90 -2.59 0.38
C ILE A 115 -4.60 -2.30 1.72
N ALA A 116 -5.45 -1.27 1.78
CA ALA A 116 -6.22 -0.91 2.97
C ALA A 116 -7.17 -2.03 3.40
N GLU A 117 -7.99 -2.54 2.47
CA GLU A 117 -8.92 -3.65 2.71
C GLU A 117 -8.19 -4.92 3.19
N THR A 118 -7.05 -5.23 2.56
CA THR A 118 -6.22 -6.37 2.95
C THR A 118 -5.63 -6.17 4.35
N PHE A 119 -5.14 -4.97 4.68
CA PHE A 119 -4.61 -4.66 6.01
C PHE A 119 -5.66 -4.86 7.10
N GLU A 120 -6.86 -4.31 6.93
CA GLU A 120 -7.96 -4.46 7.89
C GLU A 120 -8.35 -5.93 8.08
N LYS A 121 -8.43 -6.68 6.98
CA LYS A 121 -8.74 -8.12 7.02
C LYS A 121 -7.67 -8.94 7.76
N LEU A 122 -6.39 -8.63 7.55
CA LEU A 122 -5.29 -9.37 8.18
C LEU A 122 -5.06 -8.97 9.64
N PHE A 123 -5.36 -7.72 10.00
CA PHE A 123 -5.13 -7.16 11.33
C PHE A 123 -6.40 -6.53 11.93
N PRO A 124 -7.50 -7.30 12.11
CA PRO A 124 -8.79 -6.74 12.56
C PRO A 124 -8.75 -6.18 13.99
N ALA A 125 -7.72 -6.52 14.77
CA ALA A 125 -7.51 -6.01 16.13
C ALA A 125 -6.61 -4.77 16.19
N ASN A 126 -6.21 -4.20 15.04
CA ASN A 126 -5.45 -2.95 15.03
C ASN A 126 -6.31 -1.80 15.58
N THR A 127 -5.70 -0.89 16.33
CA THR A 127 -6.39 0.23 16.98
C THR A 127 -6.05 1.57 16.33
N LEU A 128 -5.63 1.55 15.06
CA LEU A 128 -5.19 2.76 14.38
C LEU A 128 -6.39 3.59 13.91
N PRO A 129 -6.35 4.92 14.04
CA PRO A 129 -7.37 5.78 13.44
C PRO A 129 -7.43 5.58 11.92
N PRO A 130 -8.62 5.52 11.30
CA PRO A 130 -8.76 5.26 9.85
C PRO A 130 -7.92 6.20 8.97
N ASP A 131 -7.97 7.51 9.22
CA ASP A 131 -7.21 8.52 8.45
C ASP A 131 -5.69 8.33 8.58
N PHE A 132 -5.23 7.89 9.76
CA PHE A 132 -3.83 7.58 10.00
C PHE A 132 -3.41 6.31 9.24
N THR A 133 -4.25 5.27 9.27
CA THR A 133 -4.01 4.01 8.56
C THR A 133 -3.89 4.23 7.06
N ASP A 134 -4.82 4.95 6.43
CA ASP A 134 -4.79 5.22 4.99
C ASP A 134 -3.50 5.96 4.59
N THR A 135 -3.19 7.06 5.28
CA THR A 135 -1.98 7.84 5.04
C THR A 135 -0.71 7.01 5.25
N LEU A 136 -0.67 6.19 6.31
CA LEU A 136 0.46 5.31 6.61
C LEU A 136 0.66 4.27 5.51
N LEU A 137 -0.40 3.59 5.07
CA LEU A 137 -0.33 2.57 4.03
C LEU A 137 0.09 3.18 2.69
N ARG A 138 -0.40 4.38 2.36
CA ARG A 138 0.03 5.14 1.18
C ARG A 138 1.51 5.53 1.25
N GLY A 139 1.98 5.95 2.42
CA GLY A 139 3.40 6.23 2.67
C GLY A 139 4.27 4.99 2.54
N LEU A 140 3.84 3.85 3.11
CA LEU A 140 4.52 2.57 2.97
C LEU A 140 4.58 2.16 1.50
N PHE A 141 3.47 2.23 0.76
CA PHE A 141 3.43 1.92 -0.66
C PHE A 141 4.46 2.74 -1.45
N ALA A 142 4.49 4.06 -1.26
CA ALA A 142 5.46 4.93 -1.92
C ALA A 142 6.91 4.59 -1.56
N MET A 143 7.18 4.25 -0.30
CA MET A 143 8.50 3.80 0.15
C MET A 143 8.90 2.47 -0.50
N PHE A 144 8.00 1.49 -0.57
CA PHE A 144 8.24 0.20 -1.22
C PHE A 144 8.53 0.35 -2.72
N VAL A 145 7.81 1.25 -3.40
CA VAL A 145 8.09 1.66 -4.78
C VAL A 145 9.51 2.21 -4.89
N GLY A 146 9.91 3.13 -4.00
CA GLY A 146 11.27 3.69 -3.96
C GLY A 146 12.37 2.66 -3.67
N LEU A 147 12.11 1.71 -2.77
CA LEU A 147 13.03 0.60 -2.49
C LEU A 147 13.16 -0.36 -3.67
N SER A 148 12.06 -0.65 -4.39
CA SER A 148 12.07 -1.49 -5.59
C SER A 148 12.93 -0.88 -6.70
N ILE A 149 12.85 0.45 -6.91
CA ILE A 149 13.72 1.15 -7.86
C ILE A 149 15.19 1.01 -7.45
N GLN A 150 15.53 1.27 -6.19
CA GLN A 150 16.91 1.15 -5.71
C GLN A 150 17.43 -0.28 -5.85
N ASN A 151 16.66 -1.29 -5.45
CA ASN A 151 17.02 -2.70 -5.65
C ASN A 151 17.22 -3.04 -7.13
N ALA A 152 16.47 -2.43 -8.05
CA ALA A 152 16.69 -2.67 -9.48
C ALA A 152 18.02 -2.10 -9.99
N LEU A 153 18.63 -1.14 -9.27
CA LEU A 153 19.91 -0.53 -9.62
C LEU A 153 21.11 -1.26 -9.03
N ASP A 154 21.02 -1.69 -7.78
CA ASP A 154 22.19 -2.18 -7.01
C ASP A 154 22.03 -3.60 -6.44
N ASP A 155 20.86 -4.22 -6.62
CA ASP A 155 20.46 -5.51 -6.05
C ASP A 155 20.74 -5.64 -4.54
N ASP A 156 20.58 -4.53 -3.81
CA ASP A 156 20.88 -4.43 -2.37
C ASP A 156 22.31 -4.86 -2.01
N SER A 157 23.27 -4.65 -2.93
CA SER A 157 24.69 -5.03 -2.73
C SER A 157 25.33 -4.40 -1.48
N GLY A 158 24.83 -3.24 -1.04
CA GLY A 158 25.23 -2.57 0.20
C GLY A 158 24.41 -2.92 1.44
N GLY A 159 23.31 -3.68 1.31
CA GLY A 159 22.41 -4.04 2.40
C GLY A 159 21.55 -2.86 2.93
N HIS A 160 21.44 -1.76 2.19
CA HIS A 160 20.70 -0.57 2.60
C HIS A 160 19.19 -0.82 2.59
N GLN A 161 18.67 -1.54 1.60
CA GLN A 161 17.25 -1.84 1.46
C GLN A 161 16.82 -2.79 2.58
N ALA A 162 17.63 -3.81 2.87
CA ALA A 162 17.45 -4.65 4.04
C ALA A 162 17.48 -3.84 5.35
N ALA A 163 18.33 -2.82 5.48
CA ALA A 163 18.38 -1.96 6.65
C ALA A 163 17.11 -1.12 6.83
N VAL A 164 16.60 -0.50 5.75
CA VAL A 164 15.34 0.24 5.79
C VAL A 164 14.18 -0.69 6.17
N LEU A 165 14.09 -1.87 5.56
CA LEU A 165 13.04 -2.85 5.87
C LEU A 165 13.09 -3.31 7.33
N ARG A 166 14.28 -3.48 7.91
CA ARG A 166 14.42 -3.75 9.37
C ARG A 166 13.82 -2.61 10.19
N GLN A 167 14.17 -1.37 9.89
CA GLN A 167 13.67 -0.21 10.63
C GLN A 167 12.15 -0.05 10.53
N VAL A 168 11.60 -0.27 9.34
CA VAL A 168 10.15 -0.21 9.08
C VAL A 168 9.43 -1.26 9.91
N LYS A 169 9.95 -2.49 9.98
CA LYS A 169 9.39 -3.56 10.81
C LYS A 169 9.42 -3.25 12.29
N GLU A 170 10.50 -2.63 12.78
CA GLU A 170 10.61 -2.19 14.17
C GLU A 170 9.54 -1.15 14.50
N ILE A 171 9.36 -0.14 13.64
CA ILE A 171 8.32 0.88 13.81
C ILE A 171 6.93 0.24 13.75
N ALA A 172 6.69 -0.66 12.79
CA ALA A 172 5.40 -1.31 12.62
C ALA A 172 4.98 -2.11 13.87
N ARG A 173 5.92 -2.78 14.54
CA ARG A 173 5.66 -3.51 15.79
C ARG A 173 5.24 -2.62 16.97
N LEU A 174 5.63 -1.34 16.96
CA LEU A 174 5.23 -0.39 18.01
C LEU A 174 3.78 0.06 17.84
N ILE A 175 3.25 -0.03 16.62
CA ILE A 175 1.98 0.57 16.23
C ILE A 175 0.90 -0.51 16.06
N VAL A 176 1.27 -1.70 15.57
CA VAL A 176 0.36 -2.82 15.33
C VAL A 176 0.56 -3.87 16.42
N PRO A 177 -0.46 -4.16 17.26
CA PRO A 177 -0.33 -5.14 18.34
C PRO A 177 -0.09 -6.56 17.79
N GLU A 178 0.78 -7.32 18.46
CA GLU A 178 1.08 -8.70 18.09
C GLU A 178 -0.12 -9.62 18.32
N PRO A 179 -0.34 -10.65 17.46
CA PRO A 179 -1.38 -11.63 17.68
C PRO A 179 -1.19 -12.37 19.02
N GLY A 180 -2.08 -12.12 19.98
CA GLY A 180 -2.04 -12.74 21.32
C GLY A 180 -1.21 -11.97 22.36
N GLY A 181 -0.78 -10.74 22.07
CA GLY A 181 -0.29 -9.82 23.10
C GLY A 181 -1.43 -9.32 24.00
N PRO A 182 -1.16 -8.94 25.26
CA PRO A 182 -2.18 -8.29 26.09
C PRO A 182 -2.69 -7.04 25.38
N ALA A 183 -4.02 -6.84 25.38
CA ALA A 183 -4.63 -5.65 24.82
C ALA A 183 -3.95 -4.40 25.40
N PRO A 184 -3.58 -3.40 24.58
CA PRO A 184 -2.97 -2.18 25.10
C PRO A 184 -3.92 -1.60 26.14
N ALA A 185 -3.40 -1.38 27.36
CA ALA A 185 -4.16 -0.78 28.44
C ALA A 185 -4.79 0.50 27.92
N ALA A 186 -6.12 0.57 27.97
CA ALA A 186 -6.86 1.78 27.63
C ALA A 186 -6.18 2.94 28.35
N ARG A 187 -5.66 3.90 27.60
CA ARG A 187 -5.17 5.15 28.19
C ARG A 187 -6.34 5.69 29.00
N GLY A 188 -6.16 5.72 30.32
CA GLY A 188 -7.15 6.27 31.24
C GLY A 188 -7.53 7.65 30.75
N ASP A 189 -8.83 7.80 30.50
CA ASP A 189 -9.49 9.09 30.45
C ASP A 189 -9.36 9.68 31.85
N ASP A 190 -8.25 10.38 32.11
CA ASP A 190 -8.09 11.22 33.28
C ASP A 190 -8.96 12.47 33.09
N GLY A 191 -10.27 12.24 33.11
CA GLY A 191 -11.24 13.25 33.49
C GLY A 191 -11.08 13.50 34.98
N ASP A 192 -10.16 14.36 35.38
CA ASP A 192 -10.21 15.00 36.68
C ASP A 192 -10.53 16.48 36.53
N GLY A 193 -11.66 16.83 37.14
CA GLY A 193 -12.26 18.14 37.06
C GLY A 193 -11.49 19.15 37.90
N THR A 194 -11.30 20.34 37.36
CA THR A 194 -11.02 21.51 38.20
C THR A 194 -11.83 22.68 37.67
N ALA A 195 -13.06 22.79 38.18
CA ALA A 195 -13.85 24.02 38.05
C ALA A 195 -13.19 25.13 38.88
N PRO A 196 -13.00 26.35 38.34
CA PRO A 196 -12.48 27.46 39.13
C PRO A 196 -13.57 28.02 40.08
N PRO A 197 -13.21 28.46 41.30
CA PRO A 197 -14.19 28.97 42.26
C PRO A 197 -14.67 30.37 41.87
N GLN A 198 -16.00 30.55 41.88
CA GLN A 198 -16.66 31.85 41.91
C GLN A 198 -16.36 32.55 43.24
N GLN A 199 -15.85 33.79 43.19
CA GLN A 199 -15.94 34.72 44.31
C GLN A 199 -16.94 35.82 43.98
N ALA A 200 -17.98 35.85 44.81
CA ALA A 200 -19.05 36.82 44.79
C ALA A 200 -18.59 38.16 45.40
N SER A 201 -19.07 39.22 44.77
CA SER A 201 -19.00 40.62 45.18
C SER A 201 -19.70 40.89 46.52
N ALA A 202 -19.06 41.67 47.40
CA ALA A 202 -19.75 42.53 48.38
C ALA A 202 -18.95 43.83 48.57
N ALA A 203 -19.64 44.95 48.41
CA ALA A 203 -19.15 46.32 48.53
C ALA A 203 -19.16 46.83 49.98
N SER A 204 -18.33 47.84 50.27
CA SER A 204 -18.74 49.14 50.87
C SER A 204 -17.76 49.70 51.92
N ALA A 205 -17.28 50.92 51.62
CA ALA A 205 -16.97 52.09 52.46
C ALA A 205 -16.04 51.97 53.70
N ALA A 206 -14.96 52.78 53.73
CA ALA A 206 -14.85 54.00 54.55
C ALA A 206 -13.39 54.56 54.65
N ASP A 207 -13.27 55.85 54.35
CA ASP A 207 -12.47 56.92 54.99
C ASP A 207 -10.91 57.05 54.91
N ALA A 208 -10.49 58.19 54.32
CA ALA A 208 -9.53 59.23 54.77
C ALA A 208 -8.06 58.89 55.13
N PRO A 209 -7.10 59.86 55.09
CA PRO A 209 -7.25 61.33 55.04
C PRO A 209 -6.80 62.05 53.76
#